data_AF-A0A9X1DJ37-F1
#
_entry.id   AF-A0A9X1DJ37-F1
#
_cell.length_a   1.000
_cell.length_b   1.000
_cell.length_c   1.000
_cell.angle_alpha   90.00
_cell.angle_beta   90.00
_cell.angle_gamma   90.00
#
_symmetry.space_group_name_H-M   'P 1'
#
loop_
_entity.id
_entity.type
_entity.pdbx_description
1 polymer ?
#
loop_
_entity_poly.entity_id
_entity_poly.type
_entity_poly.pdbx_seq_one_letter_code
_entity_poly.pdbx_strand_id
1 'polypeptide(L)'
;MDKTKQYVAMIGGALGALLLFFQSLGYQVEWFNENTINSFINFLTAAVPLGFALYGVYKNQYLVTKKAQKQEEVLKKNGLK
;
A
#
# COMPACT_ATOMS: atom_id res chain seq x y z
N MET A 1 7.20 0.89 -15.13
CA MET A 1 6.07 0.99 -14.18
C MET A 1 6.57 0.52 -12.82
N ASP A 2 6.32 1.29 -11.74
CA ASP A 2 6.68 0.90 -10.36
C ASP A 2 6.04 -0.47 -10.02
N LYS A 3 6.78 -1.36 -9.35
CA LYS A 3 6.27 -2.69 -8.94
C LYS A 3 4.96 -2.59 -8.16
N THR A 4 4.82 -1.56 -7.34
CA THR A 4 3.60 -1.29 -6.57
C THR A 4 2.39 -1.08 -7.48
N LYS A 5 2.57 -0.28 -8.54
CA LYS A 5 1.52 -0.03 -9.53
C LYS A 5 1.18 -1.30 -10.30
N GLN A 6 2.17 -2.17 -10.56
CA GLN A 6 1.93 -3.47 -11.20
C GLN A 6 1.06 -4.37 -10.31
N TYR A 7 1.34 -4.46 -9.01
CA TYR A 7 0.50 -5.23 -8.09
C TYR A 7 -0.92 -4.69 -8.00
N VAL A 8 -1.09 -3.37 -7.94
CA VAL A 8 -2.41 -2.73 -7.94
C VAL A 8 -3.17 -3.04 -9.25
N ALA A 9 -2.50 -2.98 -10.40
CA ALA A 9 -3.10 -3.34 -11.68
C ALA A 9 -3.51 -4.82 -11.75
N MET A 10 -2.70 -5.74 -11.20
CA MET A 10 -3.04 -7.16 -11.12
C MET A 10 -4.29 -7.40 -10.27
N ILE A 11 -4.45 -6.68 -9.16
CA ILE A 11 -5.67 -6.73 -8.33
C ILE A 11 -6.88 -6.29 -9.16
N GLY A 12 -6.76 -5.18 -9.91
CA GLY A 12 -7.83 -4.70 -10.79
C GLY A 12 -8.23 -5.71 -11.85
N GLY A 13 -7.24 -6.31 -12.52
CA GLY A 13 -7.48 -7.37 -13.51
C GLY A 13 -8.17 -8.60 -12.92
N ALA A 14 -7.76 -9.04 -11.73
CA ALA A 14 -8.39 -10.17 -11.03
C ALA A 14 -9.85 -9.87 -10.65
N LEU A 15 -10.13 -8.68 -10.13
CA LEU A 15 -11.49 -8.26 -9.79
C LEU A 15 -12.37 -8.13 -11.05
N GLY A 16 -11.83 -7.59 -12.15
CA GLY A 16 -12.54 -7.54 -13.43
C GLY A 16 -12.86 -8.93 -13.98
N ALA A 17 -11.91 -9.88 -13.91
CA ALA A 17 -12.15 -11.26 -14.30
C ALA A 17 -13.22 -11.94 -13.41
N LEU A 18 -13.21 -11.66 -12.11
CA LEU A 18 -14.23 -12.16 -11.18
C LEU A 18 -15.62 -11.59 -11.50
N LEU A 19 -15.70 -10.31 -11.88
CA LEU A 19 -16.96 -9.68 -12.31
C LEU A 19 -17.53 -10.39 -13.54
N LEU A 20 -16.70 -10.61 -14.56
CA LEU A 20 -17.10 -11.32 -15.77
C LEU A 20 -17.56 -12.75 -15.47
N PHE A 21 -16.90 -13.42 -14.52
CA PHE A 21 -17.31 -14.76 -14.08
C PHE A 21 -18.67 -14.76 -13.40
N PHE A 22 -18.98 -13.81 -12.52
CA PHE A 22 -20.30 -13.73 -11.92
C PHE A 22 -21.39 -13.40 -12.94
N GLN A 23 -21.10 -12.50 -13.89
CA GLN A 23 -22.01 -12.18 -14.98
C GLN A 23 -22.29 -13.39 -15.87
N SER A 24 -21.29 -14.24 -16.15
CA SER A 24 -21.49 -15.46 -16.95
C SER A 24 -22.35 -16.51 -16.23
N LEU A 25 -22.38 -16.49 -14.90
CA LEU A 25 -23.29 -17.28 -14.07
C LEU A 25 -24.70 -16.65 -13.94
N GLY A 26 -24.94 -15.48 -14.54
CA GLY A 26 -26.20 -14.74 -14.43
C GLY A 26 -26.36 -13.96 -13.12
N TYR A 27 -25.32 -13.86 -12.28
CA TYR A 27 -25.35 -13.04 -11.08
C TYR A 27 -24.97 -11.61 -11.41
N GLN A 28 -25.87 -10.67 -11.12
CA GLN A 28 -25.60 -9.25 -11.14
C GLN A 28 -25.60 -8.71 -9.71
N VAL A 29 -24.43 -8.36 -9.23
CA VAL A 29 -24.23 -7.82 -7.90
C VAL A 29 -24.13 -6.30 -8.02
N GLU A 30 -25.13 -5.58 -7.51
CA GLU A 30 -25.25 -4.13 -7.70
C GLU A 30 -24.00 -3.36 -7.22
N TRP A 31 -23.41 -3.79 -6.12
CA TRP A 31 -22.21 -3.18 -5.54
C TRP A 31 -20.89 -3.69 -6.13
N PHE A 32 -20.90 -4.70 -6.99
CA PHE A 32 -19.70 -5.23 -7.63
C PHE A 32 -19.78 -5.01 -9.14
N ASN A 33 -19.24 -3.86 -9.56
CA ASN A 33 -19.26 -3.39 -10.94
C ASN A 33 -17.97 -2.63 -11.27
N GLU A 34 -17.81 -2.25 -12.53
CA GLU A 34 -16.61 -1.55 -13.01
C GLU A 34 -16.31 -0.27 -12.22
N ASN A 35 -17.33 0.51 -11.86
CA ASN A 35 -17.14 1.76 -11.10
C ASN A 35 -16.55 1.46 -9.72
N THR A 36 -17.13 0.50 -8.99
CA THR A 36 -16.65 0.11 -7.66
C THR A 36 -15.24 -0.48 -7.70
N ILE A 37 -14.92 -1.27 -8.72
CA ILE A 37 -13.57 -1.81 -8.93
C ILE A 37 -12.59 -0.68 -9.19
N ASN A 38 -12.90 0.23 -10.11
CA ASN A 38 -12.06 1.38 -10.43
C ASN A 38 -11.84 2.30 -9.21
N SER A 39 -12.88 2.59 -8.45
CA SER A 39 -12.77 3.35 -7.19
C SER A 39 -11.85 2.66 -6.18
N PHE A 40 -11.95 1.33 -6.05
CA PHE A 40 -11.08 0.57 -5.16
C PHE A 40 -9.61 0.57 -5.62
N ILE A 41 -9.36 0.46 -6.92
CA ILE A 41 -8.01 0.54 -7.50
C ILE A 41 -7.40 1.94 -7.29
N ASN A 42 -8.19 3.00 -7.45
CA ASN A 42 -7.77 4.36 -7.15
C ASN A 42 -7.44 4.53 -5.66
N PHE A 43 -8.28 3.97 -4.77
CA PHE A 43 -8.01 3.94 -3.34
C PHE A 43 -6.67 3.26 -3.03
N LEU A 44 -6.41 2.06 -3.55
CA LEU A 44 -5.14 1.36 -3.34
C LEU A 44 -3.94 2.16 -3.87
N THR A 45 -4.10 2.80 -5.02
CA THR A 45 -3.05 3.65 -5.63
C THR A 45 -2.66 4.80 -4.71
N ALA A 46 -3.60 5.39 -3.98
CA ALA A 46 -3.34 6.45 -3.00
C ALA A 46 -2.89 5.91 -1.63
N ALA A 47 -3.49 4.81 -1.18
CA ALA A 47 -3.28 4.25 0.15
C ALA A 47 -1.89 3.61 0.30
N VAL A 48 -1.37 2.96 -0.74
CA VAL A 48 -0.08 2.26 -0.64
C VAL A 48 1.09 3.22 -0.39
N PRO A 49 1.27 4.33 -1.15
CA PRO A 49 2.28 5.33 -0.84
C PRO A 49 2.15 5.90 0.57
N LEU A 50 0.91 6.16 1.02
CA LEU A 50 0.65 6.62 2.37
C LEU A 50 1.10 5.59 3.42
N GLY A 51 0.80 4.31 3.21
CA GLY A 51 1.24 3.21 4.08
C GLY A 51 2.77 3.12 4.16
N PHE A 52 3.47 3.26 3.04
CA PHE A 52 4.95 3.31 3.04
C PHE A 52 5.49 4.52 3.80
N ALA A 53 4.88 5.70 3.64
CA ALA A 53 5.28 6.90 4.35
C ALA A 53 5.09 6.74 5.87
N LEU A 54 3.91 6.26 6.30
CA LEU A 54 3.61 6.01 7.71
C LEU A 54 4.55 4.95 8.31
N TYR A 55 4.79 3.86 7.58
CA TYR A 55 5.74 2.82 8.00
C TYR A 55 7.18 3.36 8.11
N GLY A 56 7.58 4.21 7.17
CA GLY A 56 8.87 4.91 7.20
C GLY A 56 9.01 5.80 8.43
N VAL A 57 7.99 6.60 8.74
CA VAL A 57 7.95 7.44 9.95
C VAL A 57 8.02 6.57 11.21
N TYR A 58 7.16 5.54 11.32
CA TYR A 58 7.15 4.63 12.47
C TYR A 58 8.53 4.01 12.74
N LYS A 59 9.22 3.58 11.67
CA LYS A 59 10.54 2.96 11.79
C LYS A 59 11.65 3.97 12.09
N ASN A 60 11.55 5.20 11.60
CA ASN A 60 12.53 6.26 11.85
C ASN A 60 12.26 7.07 13.12
N GLN A 61 11.13 6.84 13.78
CA GLN A 61 10.80 7.51 15.03
C GLN A 61 11.69 7.00 16.16
N TYR A 62 12.45 7.93 16.74
CA TYR A 62 13.45 7.70 17.79
C TYR A 62 12.92 6.95 19.02
N LEU A 63 11.65 7.15 19.33
CA LEU A 63 10.96 6.55 20.47
C LEU A 63 10.62 5.07 20.27
N VAL A 64 10.59 4.58 19.02
CA VAL A 64 10.08 3.25 18.69
C VAL A 64 11.18 2.28 18.30
N THR A 65 12.22 2.72 17.58
CA THR A 65 13.28 1.81 17.09
C THR A 65 14.63 2.03 17.77
N LYS A 66 15.18 0.95 18.36
CA LYS A 66 16.53 0.92 18.97
C LYS A 66 17.66 1.32 18.00
N LYS A 67 17.40 1.32 16.68
CA LYS A 67 18.36 1.75 15.66
C LYS A 67 18.65 3.25 15.72
N ALA A 68 17.63 4.09 15.87
CA ALA A 68 17.81 5.53 15.97
C ALA A 68 18.54 5.92 17.27
N GLN A 69 18.24 5.24 18.38
CA GLN A 69 18.95 5.40 19.65
C GLN A 69 20.43 4.99 19.54
N LYS A 70 20.73 3.82 18.95
CA LYS A 70 22.12 3.41 18.67
C LYS A 70 22.85 4.38 17.75
N GLN A 71 22.17 4.95 16.76
CA GLN A 71 22.77 5.93 15.87
C GLN A 71 23.11 7.23 16.59
N GLU A 72 22.26 7.68 17.52
CA GLU A 72 22.58 8.83 18.37
C GLU A 72 23.71 8.55 19.36
N GLU A 73 23.75 7.36 20.00
CA GLU A 73 24.86 6.98 20.88
C GLU A 73 26.20 6.95 20.13
N VAL A 74 26.23 6.43 18.90
CA VAL A 74 27.44 6.40 18.07
C VAL A 74 27.84 7.82 17.65
N LEU A 75 26.89 8.67 17.28
CA LEU A 75 27.16 10.07 16.93
C LEU A 75 27.72 10.86 18.13
N LYS A 76 27.18 10.67 19.34
CA LYS A 76 27.71 11.26 20.58
C LYS A 76 29.10 10.73 20.92
N LYS A 77 29.34 9.42 20.80
CA LYS A 77 30.67 8.82 21.04
C LYS A 77 31.76 9.36 20.12
N ASN A 78 31.38 9.70 18.88
CA ASN A 78 32.31 10.23 17.89
C ASN A 78 32.41 11.78 17.93
N GLY A 79 31.74 12.46 18.85
CA GLY A 79 31.77 13.93 18.96
C GLY A 79 31.13 14.67 17.78
N LEU A 80 30.29 13.98 17.01
CA LEU A 80 29.62 14.52 15.82
C LEU A 80 28.24 15.12 16.14
N LYS A 81 27.85 15.11 17.42
CA LYS A 81 26.60 15.64 17.96
C LYS A 81 26.70 15.95 19.45
#